data_AF-G8SGP3-F1
#
_entry.id   AF-G8SGP3-F1
#
_cell.length_a   1.000
_cell.length_b   1.000
_cell.length_c   1.000
_cell.angle_alpha   90.00
_cell.angle_beta   90.00
_cell.angle_gamma   90.00
#
_symmetry.space_group_name_H-M   'P 1'
#
loop_
_entity.id
_entity.type
_entity.pdbx_description
1 polymer ?
#
loop_
_entity_poly.entity_id
_entity_poly.type
_entity_poly.pdbx_seq_one_letter_code
_entity_poly.pdbx_strand_id
1 'polypeptide(L)'
;MTDAVQRGRFAAPVRRGEAVDRAAGPGAVDIHALLTHLHDHGFDLSPQVLEVSDDGARETLSFLPGDTGYPPLAAALRLEQALTGVAGAVPAAARRDAGLRGSGAGPVERPRLRRPGRA
;
A
#
# COMPACT_ATOMS: atom_id res chain seq x y z
N MET A 1 -3.75 3.21 -22.26
CA MET A 1 -4.66 4.17 -21.60
C MET A 1 -4.12 4.45 -20.22
N THR A 2 -3.71 5.68 -19.95
CA THR A 2 -3.29 6.12 -18.62
C THR A 2 -4.53 6.60 -17.89
N ASP A 3 -4.78 6.08 -16.70
CA ASP A 3 -5.87 6.56 -15.85
C ASP A 3 -5.26 7.26 -14.63
N ALA A 4 -5.79 8.44 -14.29
CA ALA A 4 -5.33 9.15 -13.12
C ALA A 4 -5.85 8.39 -11.89
N VAL A 5 -4.95 7.87 -11.07
CA VAL A 5 -5.35 7.28 -9.79
C VAL A 5 -5.83 8.42 -8.91
N GLN A 6 -7.14 8.48 -8.66
CA GLN A 6 -7.81 9.61 -8.01
C GLN A 6 -7.28 9.90 -6.59
N ARG A 7 -6.46 9.02 -5.99
CA ARG A 7 -6.05 9.04 -4.59
C ARG A 7 -4.61 8.55 -4.40
N GLY A 8 -3.96 9.02 -3.34
CA GLY A 8 -2.58 8.67 -3.01
C GLY A 8 -1.82 9.89 -2.50
N ARG A 9 -1.94 10.20 -1.21
CA ARG A 9 -1.56 11.50 -0.64
C ARG A 9 -0.08 11.85 -0.80
N PHE A 10 0.79 10.85 -0.81
CA PHE A 10 2.24 11.04 -0.75
C PHE A 10 3.02 10.38 -1.89
N ALA A 11 2.36 9.53 -2.70
CA ALA A 11 3.04 8.67 -3.66
C ALA A 11 2.77 9.07 -5.12
N ALA A 12 1.91 10.05 -5.39
CA ALA A 12 1.53 10.51 -6.73
C ALA A 12 1.34 9.36 -7.77
N PRO A 13 0.47 8.36 -7.48
CA PRO A 13 0.37 7.17 -8.31
C PRO A 13 -0.23 7.44 -9.70
N VAL A 14 0.29 6.77 -10.71
CA VAL A 14 -0.17 6.81 -12.11
C VAL A 14 -0.41 5.39 -12.60
N ARG A 15 -1.66 5.07 -12.98
CA ARG A 15 -1.99 3.74 -13.50
C ARG A 15 -1.71 3.65 -15.00
N ARG A 16 -1.01 2.60 -15.41
CA ARG A 16 -0.67 2.25 -16.80
C ARG A 16 -1.07 0.81 -17.06
N GLY A 17 -2.30 0.58 -17.51
CA GLY A 17 -2.84 -0.77 -17.69
C GLY A 17 -2.92 -1.54 -16.36
N GLU A 18 -2.23 -2.68 -16.28
CA GLU A 18 -2.16 -3.53 -15.08
C GLU A 18 -1.04 -3.15 -14.11
N ALA A 19 -0.43 -1.98 -14.29
CA ALA A 19 0.64 -1.48 -13.44
C ALA A 19 0.30 -0.10 -12.85
N VAL A 20 0.86 0.19 -11.67
CA VAL A 20 0.80 1.48 -11.00
C VAL A 20 2.22 1.95 -10.73
N ASP A 21 2.55 3.06 -11.35
CA ASP A 21 3.80 3.76 -11.12
C ASP A 21 3.64 4.80 -9.99
N ARG A 22 4.55 4.85 -9.02
CA ARG A 22 4.46 5.78 -7.88
C ARG A 22 5.81 6.16 -7.32
N ALA A 23 5.85 7.27 -6.57
CA ALA A 23 7.02 7.63 -5.78
C ALA A 23 7.24 6.62 -4.64
N ALA A 24 8.50 6.18 -4.50
CA ALA A 24 8.93 5.31 -3.42
C ALA A 24 9.09 6.10 -2.10
N GLY A 25 8.68 5.50 -0.99
CA GLY A 25 8.79 6.12 0.34
C GLY A 25 10.09 5.74 1.07
N PRO A 26 10.42 6.39 2.20
CA PRO A 26 11.62 6.08 2.99
C PRO A 26 11.75 4.62 3.47
N GLY A 27 10.64 3.87 3.49
CA GLY A 27 10.60 2.45 3.85
C GLY A 27 10.45 1.50 2.65
N ALA A 28 10.75 1.94 1.42
CA ALA A 28 10.51 1.16 0.20
C ALA A 28 11.15 -0.23 0.25
N VAL A 29 12.38 -0.34 0.76
CA VAL A 29 13.10 -1.62 0.89
C VAL A 29 12.33 -2.64 1.74
N ASP A 30 11.87 -2.24 2.92
CA ASP A 30 11.10 -3.11 3.81
C ASP A 30 9.73 -3.45 3.21
N ILE A 31 9.11 -2.49 2.51
CA ILE A 31 7.85 -2.71 1.80
C ILE A 31 8.05 -3.73 0.68
N HIS A 32 9.09 -3.59 -0.15
CA HIS A 32 9.37 -4.54 -1.23
C HIS A 32 9.61 -5.94 -0.69
N ALA A 33 10.41 -6.07 0.38
CA ALA A 33 10.63 -7.36 1.04
C ALA A 33 9.32 -7.99 1.51
N LEU A 34 8.41 -7.20 2.09
CA LEU A 34 7.08 -7.65 2.50
C LEU A 34 6.22 -8.08 1.30
N LEU A 35 6.15 -7.28 0.25
CA LEU A 35 5.33 -7.58 -0.93
C LEU A 35 5.81 -8.85 -1.63
N THR A 36 7.12 -9.01 -1.80
CA THR A 36 7.71 -10.23 -2.37
C THR A 36 7.42 -11.45 -1.48
N HIS A 37 7.61 -11.33 -0.17
CA HIS A 37 7.35 -12.41 0.76
C HIS A 37 5.88 -12.87 0.75
N LEU A 38 4.94 -11.93 0.73
CA LEU A 38 3.51 -12.21 0.62
C LEU A 38 3.18 -12.93 -0.69
N HIS A 39 3.75 -12.49 -1.80
CA HIS A 39 3.57 -13.13 -3.10
C HIS A 39 4.10 -14.57 -3.10
N ASP A 40 5.31 -14.79 -2.61
CA ASP A 40 5.93 -16.11 -2.52
C ASP A 40 5.14 -17.09 -1.64
N HIS A 41 4.36 -16.57 -0.68
CA HIS A 41 3.46 -17.34 0.19
C HIS A 41 2.01 -17.38 -0.32
N GLY A 42 1.78 -17.06 -1.60
CA GLY A 42 0.49 -17.18 -2.27
C GLY A 42 -0.57 -16.21 -1.74
N PHE A 43 -0.18 -15.01 -1.31
CA PHE A 43 -1.10 -13.94 -0.97
C PHE A 43 -1.32 -13.02 -2.18
N ASP A 44 -2.45 -13.19 -2.85
CA ASP A 44 -2.85 -12.49 -4.08
C ASP A 44 -3.55 -11.14 -3.85
N LEU A 45 -3.95 -10.85 -2.61
CA LEU A 45 -4.54 -9.56 -2.21
C LEU A 45 -3.49 -8.47 -1.93
N SER A 46 -2.25 -8.67 -2.37
CA SER A 46 -1.14 -7.72 -2.26
C SER A 46 -0.57 -7.43 -3.65
N PRO A 47 -0.17 -6.17 -3.93
CA PRO A 47 0.51 -5.86 -5.18
C PRO A 47 1.90 -6.51 -5.20
N GLN A 48 2.38 -6.80 -6.41
CA GLN A 48 3.74 -7.27 -6.66
C GLN A 48 4.63 -6.10 -7.07
N VAL A 49 5.91 -6.12 -6.68
CA VAL A 49 6.91 -5.18 -7.19
C VAL A 49 7.32 -5.63 -8.59
N LEU A 50 7.11 -4.77 -9.59
CA LEU A 50 7.45 -5.07 -10.98
C LEU A 50 8.80 -4.46 -11.35
N GLU A 51 8.99 -3.18 -11.01
CA GLU A 51 10.22 -2.43 -11.32
C GLU A 51 10.50 -1.40 -10.23
N VAL A 52 11.77 -1.06 -10.05
CA VAL A 52 12.25 0.07 -9.24
C VAL A 52 13.18 0.90 -10.12
N SER A 53 13.04 2.23 -10.10
CA SER A 53 13.93 3.10 -10.89
C SER A 53 15.36 3.01 -10.39
N ASP A 54 16.33 3.31 -11.27
CA ASP A 54 17.76 3.22 -10.96
C ASP A 54 18.16 4.07 -9.73
N ASP A 55 17.50 5.21 -9.53
CA ASP A 55 17.71 6.12 -8.40
C ASP A 55 16.89 5.74 -7.15
N GLY A 56 16.04 4.71 -7.24
CA GLY A 56 15.14 4.27 -6.18
C GLY A 56 14.00 5.24 -5.85
N ALA A 57 13.84 6.33 -6.60
CA ALA A 57 12.84 7.37 -6.31
C ALA A 57 11.42 6.97 -6.73
N ARG A 58 11.29 6.03 -7.68
CA ARG A 58 10.01 5.51 -8.17
C ARG A 58 10.00 3.99 -8.22
N GLU A 59 8.80 3.45 -8.11
CA GLU A 59 8.54 2.02 -8.19
C GLU A 59 7.26 1.79 -9.00
N THR A 60 7.27 0.69 -9.75
CA THR A 60 6.10 0.19 -10.47
C THR A 60 5.60 -1.07 -9.78
N LEU A 61 4.34 -1.06 -9.38
CA LEU A 61 3.67 -2.18 -8.73
C LEU A 61 2.55 -2.74 -9.62
N SER A 62 2.16 -3.99 -9.41
CA SER A 62 0.95 -4.53 -10.06
C SER A 62 -0.30 -3.82 -9.57
N PHE A 63 -1.25 -3.57 -10.48
CA PHE A 63 -2.56 -3.02 -10.15
C PHE A 63 -3.44 -4.13 -9.55
N LEU A 64 -4.14 -3.82 -8.45
CA LEU A 64 -5.17 -4.69 -7.90
C LEU A 64 -6.54 -4.14 -8.31
N PRO A 65 -7.35 -4.89 -9.08
CA PRO A 65 -8.69 -4.47 -9.42
C PRO A 65 -9.59 -4.47 -8.18
N GLY A 66 -10.37 -3.41 -8.01
CA GLY A 66 -11.34 -3.28 -6.93
C GLY A 66 -11.68 -1.84 -6.60
N ASP A 67 -12.64 -1.66 -5.70
CA ASP A 67 -13.08 -0.35 -5.24
C ASP A 67 -12.38 0.05 -3.93
N THR A 68 -11.82 1.24 -3.88
CA THR A 68 -11.20 1.78 -2.66
C THR A 68 -12.24 2.46 -1.76
N GLY A 69 -12.17 2.22 -0.45
CA GLY A 69 -12.95 2.97 0.52
C GLY A 69 -12.35 4.34 0.84
N TYR A 70 -13.12 5.40 0.67
CA TYR A 70 -12.81 6.73 1.21
C TYR A 70 -14.07 7.40 1.75
N PRO A 71 -14.04 8.03 2.94
CA PRO A 71 -15.20 8.70 3.49
C PRO A 71 -15.75 9.84 2.58
N PRO A 72 -17.08 9.96 2.41
CA PRO A 72 -18.10 9.02 2.89
C PRO A 72 -18.07 7.72 2.07
N LEU A 73 -18.07 6.58 2.75
CA LEU A 73 -18.03 5.27 2.08
C LEU A 73 -19.24 5.10 1.15
N ALA A 74 -19.09 4.32 0.08
CA ALA A 74 -20.24 3.91 -0.75
C ALA A 74 -21.11 2.90 0.02
N ALA A 75 -22.39 2.76 -0.35
CA ALA A 75 -23.29 1.79 0.28
C ALA A 75 -22.78 0.35 0.18
N ALA A 76 -22.22 -0.02 -0.98
CA ALA A 76 -21.63 -1.33 -1.24
C ALA A 76 -20.49 -1.68 -0.25
N LEU A 77 -19.69 -0.69 0.14
CA LEU A 77 -18.58 -0.87 1.09
C LEU A 77 -19.02 -0.94 2.56
N ARG A 78 -20.32 -0.74 2.84
CA ARG A 78 -20.91 -0.91 4.18
C ARG A 78 -21.66 -2.22 4.34
N LEU A 79 -21.68 -3.06 3.31
CA LEU A 79 -22.36 -4.36 3.36
C LEU A 79 -21.52 -5.37 4.15
N GLU A 80 -22.19 -6.31 4.79
CA GLU A 80 -21.57 -7.42 5.56
C GLU A 80 -20.51 -8.17 4.76
N GLN A 81 -20.74 -8.39 3.46
CA GLN A 81 -19.78 -9.05 2.57
C GLN A 81 -18.45 -8.28 2.47
N ALA A 82 -18.48 -6.94 2.41
CA ALA A 82 -17.28 -6.12 2.35
C ALA A 82 -16.52 -6.18 3.69
N LEU A 83 -17.25 -6.13 4.81
CA LEU A 83 -16.67 -6.24 6.15
C LEU A 83 -16.05 -7.63 6.38
N THR A 84 -16.75 -8.69 5.98
CA THR A 84 -16.29 -10.08 6.10
C THR A 84 -15.06 -10.32 5.23
N GLY A 85 -15.02 -9.76 4.01
CA GLY A 85 -13.85 -9.83 3.15
C GLY A 85 -12.60 -9.23 3.80
N VAL A 86 -12.71 -8.02 4.36
CA VAL A 86 -11.60 -7.37 5.08
C VAL A 86 -11.20 -8.14 6.33
N ALA A 87 -12.19 -8.63 7.10
CA ALA A 87 -11.95 -9.42 8.31
C ALA A 87 -11.22 -10.75 8.02
N GLY A 88 -11.38 -11.32 6.83
CA GLY A 88 -10.62 -12.49 6.39
C GLY A 88 -9.22 -12.15 5.85
N ALA A 89 -9.12 -11.08 5.05
CA ALA A 89 -7.88 -10.70 4.37
C ALA A 89 -6.76 -10.28 5.33
N VAL A 90 -7.07 -9.46 6.35
CA VAL A 90 -6.05 -8.94 7.27
C VAL A 90 -5.37 -10.05 8.08
N PRO A 91 -6.10 -10.97 8.74
CA PRO A 91 -5.46 -12.11 9.40
C PRO A 91 -4.76 -13.07 8.43
N ALA A 92 -5.23 -13.20 7.19
CA ALA A 92 -4.59 -14.04 6.19
C ALA A 92 -3.22 -13.51 5.76
N ALA A 93 -3.06 -12.19 5.64
CA ALA A 93 -1.78 -11.54 5.43
C ALA A 93 -0.85 -11.73 6.65
N ALA A 94 -1.35 -11.44 7.85
CA ALA A 94 -0.59 -11.51 9.12
C ALA A 94 -0.10 -12.94 9.49
N ARG A 95 -0.68 -13.98 8.90
CA ARG A 95 -0.19 -15.36 9.05
C ARG A 95 0.94 -15.67 8.08
N ARG A 96 0.96 -14.98 6.93
CA ARG A 96 1.92 -15.22 5.86
C ARG A 96 3.18 -14.42 6.02
N ASP A 97 3.13 -13.26 6.68
CA ASP A 97 4.31 -12.47 7.05
C ASP A 97 4.97 -12.94 8.35
N ALA A 98 4.38 -13.92 9.05
CA ALA A 98 4.89 -14.47 10.29
C ALA A 98 6.27 -15.12 10.08
N GLY A 99 7.33 -14.38 10.40
CA GLY A 99 8.73 -14.83 10.24
C GLY A 99 9.57 -13.89 9.37
N LEU A 100 8.96 -12.96 8.64
CA LEU A 100 9.67 -11.91 7.94
C LEU A 100 10.32 -10.95 8.95
N ARG A 101 11.60 -10.66 8.77
CA ARG A 101 12.33 -9.64 9.54
C ARG A 101 12.58 -8.44 8.65
N GLY A 102 12.23 -7.25 9.13
CA GLY A 102 12.57 -6.00 8.44
C GLY A 102 14.08 -5.75 8.44
N SER A 103 14.54 -5.01 7.44
CA SER A 103 15.94 -4.57 7.29
C SER A 103 16.39 -3.60 8.39
N GLY A 104 15.47 -3.15 9.26
CA GLY A 104 15.75 -2.21 10.34
C GLY A 104 15.84 -0.77 9.84
N ALA A 105 14.77 -0.24 9.24
CA ALA A 105 14.67 1.19 9.00
C ALA A 105 14.69 1.96 10.32
N GLY A 106 15.61 2.93 10.44
CA GLY A 106 15.74 3.82 11.60
C GLY A 106 14.44 4.58 11.92
N PRO A 107 14.34 5.20 13.11
CA PRO A 107 13.09 5.76 13.61
C PRO A 107 12.51 6.80 12.63
N VAL A 108 11.26 6.57 12.22
CA VAL A 108 10.48 7.54 11.44
C VAL A 108 10.23 8.76 12.33
N GLU A 109 10.87 9.89 12.02
CA GLU A 109 10.70 11.12 12.77
C GLU A 109 9.24 11.60 12.61
N ARG A 110 8.47 11.52 13.71
CA ARG A 110 7.07 11.95 13.70
C ARG A 110 7.03 13.48 13.57
N PRO A 111 6.29 14.04 12.61
CA PRO A 111 6.14 15.49 12.53
C PRO A 111 5.54 16.00 13.85
N ARG A 112 6.28 16.89 14.53
CA ARG A 112 5.83 17.51 15.78
C ARG A 112 4.59 18.34 15.46
N LEU A 113 3.41 17.90 15.94
CA LEU A 113 2.21 18.72 15.86
C LEU A 113 2.48 20.06 16.56
N ARG A 114 2.49 21.14 15.78
CA ARG A 114 2.56 22.51 16.30
C ARG A 114 1.27 22.74 17.09
N ARG A 115 1.35 22.81 18.42
CA ARG A 115 0.20 23.18 19.23
C ARG A 115 -0.23 24.61 18.85
N PRO A 116 -1.51 24.86 18.52
CA PRO A 116 -1.97 26.22 18.30
C PRO A 116 -1.79 27.01 19.60
N GLY A 117 -1.12 28.17 19.48
CA GLY A 117 -0.95 29.09 20.60
C GLY A 117 -2.32 29.53 21.10
N ARG A 118 -2.55 29.43 22.41
CA ARG A 118 -3.67 30.11 23.05
C ARG A 118 -3.44 31.62 22.91
N ALA A 119 -4.33 32.30 22.20
CA ALA A 119 -4.56 33.72 22.33
C ALA A 119 -5.62 33.94 23.41
#